data_AF-A0A955TE73-F1
#
_entry.id   AF-A0A955TE73-F1
#
_cell.length_a   1.000
_cell.length_b   1.000
_cell.length_c   1.000
_cell.angle_alpha   90.00
_cell.angle_beta   90.00
_cell.angle_gamma   90.00
#
_symmetry.space_group_name_H-M   'P 1'
#
loop_
_entity.id
_entity.type
_entity.pdbx_description
1 polymer ?
#
loop_
_entity_poly.entity_id
_entity_poly.type
_entity_poly.pdbx_seq_one_letter_code
_entity_poly.pdbx_strand_id
1 'polypeptide(L)'
;MVRRRDGVHIPVSINTDFLLDKEGKLIGLIEVIRDISLVRELSAKVEEVSELKHRLGEQTKLDNMVGRCPRMQDIMAKLPIIAASKSSVLITGESGTGKELIACALHAHSPRKHAPFVVVNCSSLSEGILESEIFGHVKGAFTNAYFDKPGRFEIANGGTIFLDEIGEMSVATQVKLLGVLERGQFERVGSNDTITVDVRVIAATNRNLEEAVQQGRFREDLYFRIRVIPIVLPPLRERTGDIPLLVNHFLEKFNRE
;
A
#
# COMPACT_ATOMS: atom_id res chain seq x y z
N MET A 1 4.27 -27.19 -7.20
CA MET A 1 4.95 -27.40 -8.49
C MET A 1 4.67 -28.82 -8.91
N VAL A 2 4.21 -29.04 -10.13
CA VAL A 2 4.08 -30.37 -10.73
C VAL A 2 5.13 -30.48 -11.83
N ARG A 3 5.81 -31.61 -11.90
CA ARG A 3 6.78 -31.89 -12.96
C ARG A 3 6.02 -32.41 -14.18
N ARG A 4 6.05 -31.67 -15.28
CA ARG A 4 5.55 -32.14 -16.58
C ARG A 4 6.43 -33.27 -17.10
N ARG A 5 5.89 -34.05 -18.04
CA ARG A 5 6.55 -35.22 -18.65
C ARG A 5 7.85 -34.87 -19.38
N ASP A 6 7.98 -33.63 -19.84
CA ASP A 6 9.17 -33.03 -20.46
C ASP A 6 10.25 -32.61 -19.45
N GLY A 7 10.00 -32.78 -18.14
CA GLY A 7 10.92 -32.39 -17.08
C GLY A 7 10.74 -30.97 -16.56
N VAL A 8 9.86 -30.16 -17.15
CA VAL A 8 9.61 -28.77 -16.73
C VAL A 8 8.75 -28.75 -15.46
N HIS A 9 9.16 -27.95 -14.48
CA HIS A 9 8.35 -27.73 -13.27
C HIS A 9 7.37 -26.58 -13.50
N ILE A 10 6.06 -26.87 -13.44
CA ILE A 10 5.01 -25.85 -13.53
C ILE A 10 4.39 -25.54 -12.16
N PRO A 11 4.13 -24.26 -11.86
CA PRO A 11 3.32 -23.89 -10.71
C PRO A 11 1.87 -24.31 -10.93
N VAL A 12 1.31 -24.95 -9.91
CA VAL A 12 -0.08 -25.39 -9.93
C VAL A 12 -0.80 -24.95 -8.65
N SER A 13 -2.05 -24.58 -8.79
CA SER A 13 -3.03 -24.47 -7.72
C SER A 13 -3.66 -25.85 -7.52
N ILE A 14 -3.68 -26.35 -6.28
CA ILE A 14 -4.31 -27.63 -5.92
C ILE A 14 -5.41 -27.32 -4.91
N ASN A 15 -6.65 -27.59 -5.27
CA ASN A 15 -7.78 -27.57 -4.35
C ASN A 15 -8.22 -29.00 -4.11
N THR A 16 -8.29 -29.39 -2.83
CA THR A 16 -8.66 -30.74 -2.41
C THR A 16 -9.97 -30.66 -1.63
N ASP A 17 -10.96 -31.46 -2.01
CA ASP A 17 -12.23 -31.57 -1.33
C ASP A 17 -12.52 -33.04 -0.94
N PHE A 18 -13.23 -33.22 0.16
CA PHE A 18 -13.58 -34.54 0.68
C PHE A 18 -14.86 -35.05 0.03
N LEU A 19 -14.80 -36.25 -0.53
CA LEU A 19 -16.00 -36.96 -0.96
C LEU A 19 -16.53 -37.74 0.23
N LEU A 20 -17.67 -37.30 0.77
CA LEU A 20 -18.38 -37.97 1.86
C LEU A 20 -19.60 -38.72 1.31
N ASP A 21 -19.91 -39.89 1.87
CA ASP A 21 -21.19 -40.54 1.61
C ASP A 21 -22.35 -39.87 2.36
N LYS A 22 -23.56 -40.41 2.18
CA LYS A 22 -24.78 -39.86 2.81
C LYS A 22 -24.78 -39.98 4.34
N GLU A 23 -23.90 -40.78 4.91
CA GLU A 23 -23.75 -41.01 6.35
C GLU A 23 -22.59 -40.17 6.92
N GLY A 24 -21.94 -39.33 6.09
CA GLY A 24 -20.83 -38.47 6.47
C GLY A 24 -19.48 -39.19 6.53
N LYS A 25 -19.40 -40.44 6.05
CA LYS A 25 -18.16 -41.21 6.04
C LYS A 25 -17.34 -40.86 4.80
N LEU A 26 -16.04 -40.68 5.00
CA LEU A 26 -15.09 -40.39 3.93
C LEU A 26 -15.00 -41.57 2.94
N ILE A 27 -15.39 -41.34 1.69
CA ILE A 27 -15.35 -42.31 0.60
C ILE A 27 -14.35 -41.96 -0.48
N GLY A 28 -13.83 -40.73 -0.51
CA GLY A 28 -12.83 -40.33 -1.48
C GLY A 28 -12.35 -38.90 -1.31
N LEU A 29 -11.47 -38.50 -2.24
CA LEU A 29 -10.93 -37.16 -2.33
C LEU A 29 -11.07 -36.70 -3.79
N ILE A 30 -11.48 -35.46 -3.99
CA ILE A 30 -11.41 -34.79 -5.29
C ILE A 30 -10.24 -33.81 -5.22
N GLU A 31 -9.23 -34.00 -6.06
CA GLU A 31 -8.17 -33.03 -6.25
C GLU A 31 -8.31 -32.34 -7.62
N VAL A 32 -8.38 -31.02 -7.60
CA VAL A 32 -8.35 -30.19 -8.81
C VAL A 32 -7.00 -29.50 -8.91
N ILE A 33 -6.22 -29.88 -9.91
CA ILE A 33 -4.89 -29.31 -10.19
C ILE A 33 -5.00 -28.35 -11.39
N ARG A 34 -4.67 -27.08 -11.18
CA ARG A 34 -4.74 -26.03 -12.21
C ARG A 34 -3.35 -25.44 -12.47
N ASP A 35 -2.91 -25.42 -13.73
CA ASP A 35 -1.69 -24.70 -14.14
C ASP A 35 -1.90 -23.19 -13.97
N ILE A 36 -1.05 -22.56 -13.16
CA ILE A 36 -1.13 -21.12 -12.85
C ILE A 36 0.08 -20.35 -13.37
N SER A 37 0.83 -20.92 -14.32
CA SER A 37 2.00 -20.26 -14.93
C SER A 37 1.64 -18.91 -15.54
N LEU A 38 0.56 -18.88 -16.31
CA LEU A 38 0.07 -17.66 -16.96
C LEU A 38 -0.40 -16.62 -15.93
N VAL A 39 -1.11 -17.06 -14.88
CA VAL A 39 -1.57 -16.16 -13.81
C VAL A 39 -0.38 -15.49 -13.11
N ARG A 40 0.67 -16.26 -12.80
CA ARG A 40 1.91 -15.72 -12.22
C ARG A 40 2.61 -14.72 -13.14
N GLU A 41 2.73 -15.04 -14.43
CA GLU A 41 3.38 -14.17 -15.40
C GLU A 41 2.60 -12.86 -15.57
N LEU A 42 1.26 -12.92 -15.65
CA LEU A 42 0.43 -11.73 -15.73
C LEU A 42 0.48 -10.91 -14.44
N SER A 43 0.41 -11.52 -13.25
CA SER A 43 0.50 -10.78 -11.99
C SER A 43 1.85 -10.06 -11.85
N ALA A 44 2.95 -10.73 -12.20
CA ALA A 44 4.27 -10.12 -12.19
C ALA A 44 4.37 -8.96 -13.19
N LYS A 45 3.86 -9.13 -14.42
CA LYS A 45 3.80 -8.07 -15.43
C LYS A 45 2.90 -6.90 -15.02
N VAL A 46 1.79 -7.14 -14.33
CA VAL A 46 0.90 -6.08 -13.82
C VAL A 46 1.59 -5.28 -12.72
N GLU A 47 2.30 -5.95 -11.81
CA GLU A 47 3.11 -5.28 -10.79
C GLU A 47 4.25 -4.47 -11.43
N GLU A 48 4.97 -5.06 -12.39
CA GLU A 48 6.04 -4.38 -13.13
C GLU A 48 5.49 -3.17 -13.92
N VAL A 49 4.35 -3.29 -14.59
CA VAL A 49 3.71 -2.17 -15.30
C VAL A 49 3.22 -1.10 -14.34
N SER A 50 2.69 -1.46 -13.17
CA SER A 50 2.28 -0.49 -12.14
C SER A 50 3.49 0.29 -11.61
N GLU A 51 4.57 -0.41 -11.28
CA GLU A 51 5.83 0.19 -10.83
C GLU A 51 6.49 1.01 -11.94
N LEU A 52 6.49 0.52 -13.18
CA LEU A 52 7.02 1.24 -14.32
C LEU A 52 6.18 2.47 -14.65
N LYS A 53 4.84 2.41 -14.61
CA LYS A 53 3.97 3.59 -14.75
C LYS A 53 4.26 4.62 -13.66
N HIS A 54 4.44 4.17 -12.42
CA HIS A 54 4.83 5.03 -11.32
C HIS A 54 6.25 5.63 -11.51
N ARG A 55 7.17 4.90 -12.13
CA ARG A 55 8.56 5.33 -12.42
C ARG A 55 8.71 6.18 -13.70
N LEU A 56 7.87 5.97 -14.72
CA LEU A 56 7.99 6.56 -16.07
C LEU A 56 7.05 7.74 -16.33
N GLY A 57 5.90 7.86 -15.65
CA GLY A 57 4.79 8.66 -16.21
C GLY A 57 4.13 9.67 -15.27
N GLU A 58 4.55 10.93 -15.39
CA GLU A 58 3.68 12.13 -15.39
C GLU A 58 3.07 12.66 -14.08
N GLN A 59 3.11 11.96 -12.95
CA GLN A 59 2.54 12.48 -11.68
C GLN A 59 3.54 13.11 -10.68
N THR A 60 4.83 13.07 -10.99
CA THR A 60 5.91 13.35 -10.01
C THR A 60 6.36 14.81 -9.91
N LYS A 61 5.71 15.75 -10.61
CA LYS A 61 6.07 17.16 -10.49
C LYS A 61 5.19 17.86 -9.46
N LEU A 62 5.82 18.65 -8.58
CA LEU A 62 5.13 19.72 -7.84
C LEU A 62 4.27 20.59 -8.80
N ASP A 63 4.63 20.65 -10.10
CA ASP A 63 3.85 21.31 -11.16
C ASP A 63 2.40 20.81 -11.28
N ASN A 64 2.09 19.58 -10.85
CA ASN A 64 0.71 19.06 -10.83
C ASN A 64 -0.06 19.53 -9.59
N MET A 65 0.62 20.06 -8.57
CA MET A 65 -0.03 20.67 -7.42
C MET A 65 -0.47 22.09 -7.76
N VAL A 66 -1.74 22.23 -8.15
CA VAL A 66 -2.32 23.52 -8.50
C VAL A 66 -3.05 24.11 -7.30
N GLY A 67 -2.68 25.33 -6.92
CA GLY A 67 -3.37 26.08 -5.87
C GLY A 67 -2.62 27.35 -5.47
N ARG A 68 -3.37 28.39 -5.09
CA ARG A 68 -2.88 29.67 -4.56
C ARG A 68 -3.35 29.93 -3.14
N CYS A 69 -4.17 29.04 -2.55
CA CYS A 69 -4.55 29.12 -1.15
C CYS A 69 -3.30 29.24 -0.26
N PRO A 70 -3.22 30.25 0.64
CA PRO A 70 -2.05 30.47 1.50
C PRO A 70 -1.64 29.22 2.28
N ARG A 71 -2.61 28.49 2.83
CA ARG A 71 -2.37 27.26 3.58
C ARG A 71 -1.74 26.16 2.73
N MET A 72 -2.16 26.03 1.46
CA MET A 72 -1.53 25.10 0.52
C MET A 72 -0.12 25.54 0.14
N GLN A 73 0.10 26.85 -0.08
CA GLN A 73 1.43 27.38 -0.38
C GLN A 73 2.41 27.18 0.80
N ASP A 74 1.95 27.39 2.03
CA ASP A 74 2.74 27.12 3.23
C ASP A 74 3.13 25.63 3.34
N ILE A 75 2.21 24.72 3.00
CA ILE A 75 2.49 23.29 2.95
C ILE A 75 3.55 23.02 1.88
N MET A 76 3.35 23.50 0.65
CA MET A 76 4.29 23.30 -0.46
C MET A 76 5.69 23.84 -0.16
N ALA A 77 5.79 25.02 0.46
CA ALA A 77 7.06 25.63 0.84
C ALA A 77 7.83 24.79 1.89
N LYS A 78 7.11 24.05 2.75
CA LYS A 78 7.71 23.18 3.77
C LYS A 78 8.08 21.79 3.25
N LEU A 79 7.52 21.35 2.11
CA LEU A 79 7.74 20.00 1.59
C LEU A 79 9.21 19.63 1.41
N PRO A 80 10.10 20.49 0.84
CA PRO A 80 11.51 20.13 0.68
C PRO A 80 12.21 19.87 2.02
N ILE A 81 11.87 20.63 3.05
CA ILE A 81 12.43 20.49 4.39
C ILE A 81 11.94 19.19 5.04
N ILE A 82 10.64 18.91 4.94
CA ILE A 82 10.05 17.67 5.45
C ILE A 82 10.59 16.44 4.69
N ALA A 83 10.80 16.58 3.38
CA ALA A 83 11.31 15.52 2.52
C ALA A 83 12.75 15.12 2.87
N ALA A 84 13.58 16.05 3.36
CA ALA A 84 14.95 15.76 3.82
C ALA A 84 14.98 14.86 5.08
N SER A 85 13.92 14.86 5.89
CA SER A 85 13.81 14.00 7.07
C SER A 85 13.49 12.54 6.72
N LYS A 86 13.96 11.60 7.54
CA LYS A 86 13.58 10.18 7.49
C LYS A 86 12.32 9.87 8.32
N SER A 87 11.82 10.84 9.10
CA SER A 87 10.66 10.66 9.97
C SER A 87 9.41 10.27 9.19
N SER A 88 8.51 9.57 9.86
CA SER A 88 7.18 9.29 9.33
C SER A 88 6.38 10.59 9.17
N VAL A 89 5.53 10.61 8.16
CA VAL A 89 4.63 11.73 7.87
C VAL A 89 3.20 11.22 7.90
N LEU A 90 2.31 11.93 8.59
CA LEU A 90 0.87 11.65 8.57
C LEU A 90 0.16 12.79 7.84
N ILE A 91 -0.47 12.47 6.70
CA ILE A 91 -1.24 13.40 5.88
C ILE A 91 -2.73 13.19 6.17
N THR A 92 -3.40 14.19 6.74
CA THR A 92 -4.85 14.15 6.97
C THR A 92 -5.57 15.13 6.05
N GLY A 93 -6.79 14.76 5.66
CA GLY A 93 -7.62 15.59 4.81
C GLY A 93 -8.70 14.76 4.14
N GLU A 94 -9.76 15.44 3.67
CA GLU A 94 -10.88 14.78 3.01
C GLU A 94 -10.45 14.01 1.75
N SER A 95 -11.30 13.09 1.30
CA SER A 95 -11.08 12.39 0.05
C SER A 95 -10.96 13.38 -1.11
N GLY A 96 -10.07 13.11 -2.07
CA GLY A 96 -9.84 13.98 -3.23
C GLY A 96 -9.11 15.30 -2.96
N THR A 97 -8.57 15.54 -1.74
CA THR A 97 -7.83 16.78 -1.44
C THR A 97 -6.41 16.84 -2.00
N GLY A 98 -5.89 15.72 -2.53
CA GLY A 98 -4.53 15.61 -3.10
C GLY A 98 -3.48 15.01 -2.16
N LYS A 99 -3.89 14.13 -1.23
CA LYS A 99 -2.98 13.46 -0.28
C LYS A 99 -1.86 12.68 -0.98
N GLU A 100 -2.19 11.97 -2.05
CA GLU A 100 -1.22 11.21 -2.86
C GLU A 100 -0.17 12.13 -3.51
N LEU A 101 -0.58 13.29 -4.05
CA LEU A 101 0.34 14.26 -4.65
C LEU A 101 1.39 14.76 -3.63
N ILE A 102 0.97 14.98 -2.39
CA ILE A 102 1.88 15.36 -1.29
C ILE A 102 2.86 14.22 -0.98
N ALA A 103 2.38 12.97 -0.90
CA ALA A 103 3.22 11.82 -0.64
C ALA A 103 4.28 11.62 -1.74
N CYS A 104 3.86 11.74 -3.01
CA CYS A 104 4.75 11.70 -4.17
C CYS A 104 5.79 12.83 -4.11
N ALA A 105 5.37 14.05 -3.82
CA ALA A 105 6.27 15.20 -3.69
C ALA A 105 7.30 15.02 -2.56
N LEU A 106 6.88 14.48 -1.41
CA LEU A 106 7.77 14.15 -0.30
C LEU A 106 8.83 13.13 -0.69
N HIS A 107 8.46 12.08 -1.43
CA HIS A 107 9.43 11.10 -1.91
C HIS A 107 10.40 11.71 -2.94
N ALA A 108 9.88 12.44 -3.94
CA ALA A 108 10.66 13.04 -5.01
C ALA A 108 11.72 14.06 -4.52
N HIS A 109 11.45 14.74 -3.39
CA HIS A 109 12.39 15.67 -2.76
C HIS A 109 13.24 15.04 -1.66
N SER A 110 13.09 13.75 -1.39
CA SER A 110 13.83 13.06 -0.33
C SER A 110 15.19 12.56 -0.81
N PRO A 111 16.10 12.20 0.13
CA PRO A 111 17.31 11.46 -0.21
C PRO A 111 17.06 10.10 -0.89
N ARG A 112 15.82 9.57 -0.80
CA ARG A 112 15.38 8.29 -1.38
C ARG A 112 14.68 8.44 -2.74
N LYS A 113 14.74 9.60 -3.39
CA LYS A 113 14.05 9.90 -4.66
C LYS A 113 14.34 8.97 -5.85
N HIS A 114 15.43 8.19 -5.79
CA HIS A 114 15.79 7.21 -6.81
C HIS A 114 15.52 5.76 -6.38
N ALA A 115 15.04 5.57 -5.15
CA ALA A 115 14.65 4.28 -4.60
C ALA A 115 13.14 4.03 -4.84
N PRO A 116 12.62 2.83 -4.57
CA PRO A 116 11.21 2.52 -4.78
C PRO A 116 10.27 3.45 -3.99
N PHE A 117 9.15 3.81 -4.61
CA PHE A 117 8.00 4.40 -3.94
C PHE A 117 6.82 3.45 -4.14
N VAL A 118 6.39 2.81 -3.06
CA VAL A 118 5.36 1.77 -3.10
C VAL A 118 4.09 2.30 -2.45
N VAL A 119 2.99 2.28 -3.20
CA VAL A 119 1.67 2.73 -2.73
C VAL A 119 0.83 1.53 -2.30
N VAL A 120 0.17 1.65 -1.15
CA VAL A 120 -0.77 0.66 -0.63
C VAL A 120 -2.05 1.37 -0.22
N ASN A 121 -3.17 1.00 -0.84
CA ASN A 121 -4.48 1.50 -0.46
C ASN A 121 -5.16 0.54 0.52
N CYS A 122 -5.30 0.96 1.77
CA CYS A 122 -5.80 0.13 2.86
C CYS A 122 -7.32 -0.07 2.85
N SER A 123 -8.06 0.72 2.06
CA SER A 123 -9.52 0.64 1.96
C SER A 123 -10.02 -0.37 0.93
N SER A 124 -9.15 -0.78 -0.01
CA SER A 124 -9.55 -1.48 -1.23
C SER A 124 -9.59 -3.01 -1.12
N LEU A 125 -9.20 -3.56 0.02
CA LEU A 125 -8.94 -4.99 0.22
C LEU A 125 -9.62 -5.51 1.48
N SER A 126 -10.02 -6.78 1.48
CA SER A 126 -10.41 -7.46 2.72
C SER A 126 -9.21 -7.62 3.65
N GLU A 127 -9.45 -7.74 4.96
CA GLU A 127 -8.41 -7.74 5.98
C GLU A 127 -7.24 -8.69 5.69
N GLY A 128 -7.52 -9.97 5.41
CA GLY A 128 -6.47 -10.95 5.13
C GLY A 128 -5.71 -10.69 3.81
N ILE A 129 -6.35 -10.05 2.83
CA ILE A 129 -5.68 -9.66 1.58
C ILE A 129 -4.79 -8.44 1.82
N LEU A 130 -5.25 -7.46 2.60
CA LEU A 130 -4.44 -6.29 2.96
C LEU A 130 -3.17 -6.70 3.71
N GLU A 131 -3.31 -7.58 4.71
CA GLU A 131 -2.17 -8.09 5.47
C GLU A 131 -1.16 -8.81 4.57
N SER A 132 -1.66 -9.69 3.70
CA SER A 132 -0.88 -10.42 2.70
C SER A 132 -0.19 -9.52 1.67
N GLU A 133 -0.82 -8.42 1.25
CA GLU A 133 -0.18 -7.42 0.39
C GLU A 133 0.94 -6.69 1.14
N ILE A 134 0.67 -6.18 2.35
CA ILE A 134 1.63 -5.38 3.10
C ILE A 134 2.88 -6.20 3.50
N PHE A 135 2.66 -7.38 4.08
CA PHE A 135 3.72 -8.20 4.69
C PHE A 135 4.12 -9.41 3.85
N GLY A 136 3.41 -9.71 2.76
CA GLY A 136 3.67 -10.90 1.97
C GLY A 136 3.14 -12.17 2.63
N HIS A 137 3.23 -13.28 1.92
CA HIS A 137 2.84 -14.59 2.43
C HIS A 137 3.74 -15.69 1.86
N VAL A 138 3.82 -16.80 2.58
CA VAL A 138 4.35 -18.05 2.02
C VAL A 138 3.22 -18.91 1.48
N LYS A 139 3.56 -19.80 0.55
CA LYS A 139 2.64 -20.79 0.01
C LYS A 139 1.98 -21.58 1.14
N GLY A 140 0.66 -21.70 1.09
CA GLY A 140 -0.13 -22.44 2.07
C GLY A 140 -0.50 -21.65 3.33
N ALA A 141 -0.15 -20.36 3.41
CA ALA A 141 -0.53 -19.51 4.54
C ALA A 141 -2.05 -19.32 4.71
N PHE A 142 -2.83 -19.44 3.62
CA PHE A 142 -4.30 -19.44 3.59
C PHE A 142 -4.80 -20.23 2.36
N THR A 143 -6.10 -20.51 2.28
CA THR A 143 -6.70 -21.40 1.25
C THR A 143 -6.34 -21.02 -0.20
N ASN A 144 -6.13 -19.73 -0.46
CA ASN A 144 -5.77 -19.21 -1.79
C ASN A 144 -4.29 -18.81 -1.93
N ALA A 145 -3.43 -19.14 -0.96
CA ALA A 145 -2.00 -18.86 -0.97
C ALA A 145 -1.25 -19.88 -1.83
N TYR A 146 -1.44 -19.83 -3.15
CA TYR A 146 -0.86 -20.82 -4.06
C TYR A 146 0.66 -20.69 -4.23
N PHE A 147 1.25 -19.57 -3.83
CA PHE A 147 2.67 -19.27 -3.97
C PHE A 147 3.18 -18.34 -2.88
N ASP A 148 4.50 -18.29 -2.73
CA ASP A 148 5.14 -17.24 -1.93
C ASP A 148 5.02 -15.90 -2.66
N LYS A 149 4.62 -14.86 -1.95
CA LYS A 149 4.53 -13.49 -2.46
C LYS A 149 5.29 -12.55 -1.52
N PRO A 150 6.25 -11.75 -2.03
CA PRO A 150 6.91 -10.73 -1.22
C PRO A 150 5.92 -9.63 -0.82
N GLY A 151 6.09 -9.10 0.40
CA GLY A 151 5.27 -7.99 0.88
C GLY A 151 5.66 -6.64 0.27
N ARG A 152 4.74 -5.68 0.31
CA ARG A 152 5.00 -4.29 -0.11
C ARG A 152 6.13 -3.64 0.68
N PHE A 153 6.34 -4.01 1.93
CA PHE A 153 7.51 -3.57 2.70
C PHE A 153 8.83 -4.11 2.16
N GLU A 154 8.87 -5.33 1.64
CA GLU A 154 10.07 -5.90 1.00
C GLU A 154 10.39 -5.14 -0.29
N ILE A 155 9.36 -4.90 -1.10
CA ILE A 155 9.48 -4.16 -2.37
C ILE A 155 9.93 -2.71 -2.11
N ALA A 156 9.46 -2.09 -1.02
CA ALA A 156 9.81 -0.73 -0.64
C ALA A 156 11.18 -0.59 0.04
N ASN A 157 11.93 -1.68 0.24
CA ASN A 157 13.18 -1.65 0.99
C ASN A 157 14.20 -0.66 0.39
N GLY A 158 14.80 0.17 1.25
CA GLY A 158 15.67 1.29 0.86
C GLY A 158 14.93 2.53 0.35
N GLY A 159 13.61 2.44 0.14
CA GLY A 159 12.74 3.46 -0.44
C GLY A 159 11.69 4.00 0.52
N THR A 160 10.51 4.29 0.00
CA THR A 160 9.37 4.85 0.74
C THR A 160 8.12 4.01 0.48
N ILE A 161 7.34 3.75 1.53
CA ILE A 161 5.98 3.20 1.41
C ILE A 161 4.95 4.29 1.75
N PHE A 162 3.94 4.41 0.90
CA PHE A 162 2.78 5.27 1.12
C PHE A 162 1.56 4.42 1.47
N LEU A 163 1.06 4.58 2.69
CA LEU A 163 -0.12 3.88 3.21
C LEU A 163 -1.33 4.81 3.14
N ASP A 164 -2.13 4.68 2.09
CA ASP A 164 -3.34 5.48 1.93
C ASP A 164 -4.52 4.85 2.68
N GLU A 165 -5.36 5.71 3.24
CA GLU A 165 -6.47 5.37 4.13
C GLU A 165 -6.08 4.43 5.29
N ILE A 166 -4.97 4.72 5.99
CA ILE A 166 -4.46 3.91 7.11
C ILE A 166 -5.49 3.71 8.24
N GLY A 167 -6.47 4.60 8.37
CA GLY A 167 -7.55 4.49 9.35
C GLY A 167 -8.55 3.35 9.08
N GLU A 168 -8.43 2.68 7.94
CA GLU A 168 -9.21 1.48 7.58
C GLU A 168 -8.53 0.17 8.01
N MET A 169 -7.27 0.21 8.46
CA MET A 169 -6.55 -1.00 8.88
C MET A 169 -7.21 -1.66 10.10
N SER A 170 -7.27 -2.99 10.09
CA SER A 170 -7.67 -3.76 11.26
C SER A 170 -6.65 -3.63 12.40
N VAL A 171 -7.11 -3.84 13.64
CA VAL A 171 -6.23 -3.79 14.83
C VAL A 171 -5.09 -4.81 14.72
N ALA A 172 -5.34 -6.00 14.15
CA ALA A 172 -4.33 -7.02 13.93
C ALA A 172 -3.21 -6.53 12.97
N THR A 173 -3.61 -5.91 11.86
CA THR A 173 -2.67 -5.31 10.88
C THR A 173 -1.87 -4.17 11.51
N GLN A 174 -2.51 -3.35 12.35
CA GLN A 174 -1.86 -2.25 13.06
C GLN A 174 -0.76 -2.75 14.01
N VAL A 175 -0.95 -3.90 14.69
CA VAL A 175 0.07 -4.50 15.56
C VAL A 175 1.34 -4.83 14.77
N LYS A 176 1.19 -5.48 13.61
CA LYS A 176 2.32 -5.85 12.75
C LYS A 176 3.01 -4.62 12.16
N LEU A 177 2.23 -3.63 11.74
CA LEU A 177 2.77 -2.37 11.22
C LEU A 177 3.61 -1.64 12.27
N LEU A 178 3.14 -1.57 13.52
CA LEU A 178 3.91 -1.01 14.63
C LEU A 178 5.25 -1.75 14.80
N GLY A 179 5.23 -3.09 14.75
CA GLY A 179 6.44 -3.90 14.79
C GLY A 179 7.48 -3.51 13.73
N VAL A 180 7.04 -3.26 12.49
CA VAL A 180 7.90 -2.77 11.41
C VAL A 180 8.42 -1.37 11.70
N LEU A 181 7.57 -0.46 12.16
CA LEU A 181 7.97 0.93 12.43
C LEU A 181 8.96 1.07 13.60
N GLU A 182 8.93 0.14 14.55
CA GLU A 182 9.83 0.13 15.70
C GLU A 182 11.15 -0.56 15.40
N ARG A 183 11.09 -1.74 14.78
CA ARG A 183 12.25 -2.64 14.63
C ARG A 183 12.82 -2.70 13.21
N GLY A 184 12.11 -2.18 12.22
CA GLY A 184 12.43 -2.39 10.81
C GLY A 184 12.32 -3.86 10.41
N GLN A 185 11.48 -4.64 11.09
CA GLN A 185 11.40 -6.09 10.94
C GLN A 185 9.95 -6.58 10.89
N PHE A 186 9.70 -7.61 10.08
CA PHE A 186 8.43 -8.34 10.04
C PHE A 186 8.61 -9.78 9.55
N GLU A 187 7.53 -10.54 9.64
CA GLU A 187 7.43 -11.90 9.12
C GLU A 187 6.33 -11.94 8.06
N ARG A 188 6.54 -12.74 7.02
CA ARG A 188 5.48 -13.04 6.05
C ARG A 188 4.35 -13.82 6.73
N VAL A 189 3.12 -13.66 6.24
CA VAL A 189 2.00 -14.48 6.73
C VAL A 189 2.30 -15.96 6.50
N GLY A 190 2.22 -16.76 7.56
CA GLY A 190 2.51 -18.20 7.54
C GLY A 190 4.00 -18.57 7.63
N SER A 191 4.91 -17.60 7.79
CA SER A 191 6.34 -17.85 8.03
C SER A 191 6.77 -17.30 9.39
N ASN A 192 7.84 -17.87 9.95
CA ASN A 192 8.54 -17.35 11.12
C ASN A 192 9.88 -16.69 10.74
N ASP A 193 10.17 -16.58 9.44
CA ASP A 193 11.40 -15.95 8.95
C ASP A 193 11.29 -14.43 9.08
N THR A 194 12.14 -13.86 9.94
CA THR A 194 12.20 -12.40 10.13
C THR A 194 12.93 -11.73 8.97
N ILE A 195 12.27 -10.76 8.34
CA ILE A 195 12.78 -9.94 7.25
C ILE A 195 13.07 -8.54 7.79
N THR A 196 14.30 -8.05 7.57
CA THR A 196 14.69 -6.69 7.95
C THR A 196 14.62 -5.76 6.74
N VAL A 197 14.01 -4.59 6.91
CA VAL A 197 13.85 -3.55 5.88
C VAL A 197 14.16 -2.16 6.43
N ASP A 198 14.68 -1.29 5.56
CA ASP A 198 14.83 0.14 5.84
C ASP A 198 13.85 0.92 4.95
N VAL A 199 12.66 1.25 5.47
CA VAL A 199 11.59 1.90 4.70
C VAL A 199 11.13 3.17 5.39
N ARG A 200 11.04 4.28 4.64
CA ARG A 200 10.39 5.50 5.10
C ARG A 200 8.88 5.34 4.96
N VAL A 201 8.12 5.67 5.98
CA VAL A 201 6.65 5.55 5.95
C VAL A 201 5.99 6.93 5.81
N ILE A 202 5.11 7.05 4.83
CA ILE A 202 4.16 8.16 4.70
C ILE A 202 2.77 7.54 4.82
N ALA A 203 1.94 8.04 5.72
CA ALA A 203 0.58 7.57 5.90
C ALA A 203 -0.42 8.68 5.55
N ALA A 204 -1.57 8.31 5.00
CA ALA A 204 -2.68 9.21 4.74
C ALA A 204 -4.00 8.64 5.26
N THR A 205 -4.92 9.53 5.63
CA THR A 205 -6.28 9.14 6.04
C THR A 205 -7.24 10.31 5.94
N ASN A 206 -8.50 10.01 5.63
CA ASN A 206 -9.60 10.95 5.79
C ASN A 206 -10.32 10.86 7.15
N ARG A 207 -10.01 9.83 7.95
CA ARG A 207 -10.63 9.59 9.26
C ARG A 207 -10.00 10.43 10.35
N ASN A 208 -10.80 10.75 11.36
CA ASN A 208 -10.29 11.27 12.62
C ASN A 208 -9.64 10.14 13.44
N LEU A 209 -8.32 10.03 13.38
CA LEU A 209 -7.60 8.99 14.14
C LEU A 209 -7.65 9.22 15.65
N GLU A 210 -7.79 10.45 16.13
CA GLU A 210 -7.91 10.73 17.57
C GLU A 210 -9.20 10.11 18.12
N GLU A 211 -10.30 10.28 17.39
CA GLU A 211 -11.58 9.63 17.71
C GLU A 211 -11.49 8.10 17.57
N ALA A 212 -10.84 7.61 16.50
CA ALA A 212 -10.65 6.17 16.30
C ALA A 212 -9.83 5.52 17.43
N VAL A 213 -8.86 6.24 18.01
CA VAL A 213 -8.10 5.81 19.19
C VAL A 213 -9.01 5.74 20.42
N GLN A 214 -9.81 6.78 20.67
CA GLN A 214 -10.77 6.77 21.79
C GLN A 214 -11.80 5.64 21.69
N GLN A 215 -12.15 5.24 20.47
CA GLN A 215 -13.09 4.13 20.20
C GLN A 215 -12.41 2.75 20.18
N GLY A 216 -11.10 2.66 20.40
CA GLY A 216 -10.35 1.40 20.35
C GLY A 216 -10.23 0.78 18.94
N ARG A 217 -10.54 1.55 17.89
CA ARG A 217 -10.44 1.13 16.49
C ARG A 217 -9.05 1.38 15.89
N PHE A 218 -8.29 2.27 16.51
CA PHE A 218 -6.91 2.55 16.13
C PHE A 218 -6.02 2.52 17.37
N ARG A 219 -4.83 1.94 17.29
CA ARG A 219 -3.93 1.87 18.44
C ARG A 219 -3.26 3.21 18.71
N GLU A 220 -3.22 3.60 19.97
CA GLU A 220 -2.61 4.85 20.43
C GLU A 220 -1.09 4.91 20.15
N ASP A 221 -0.38 3.81 20.38
CA ASP A 221 1.07 3.72 20.13
C ASP A 221 1.42 3.89 18.65
N LEU A 222 0.71 3.20 17.76
CA LEU A 222 0.85 3.35 16.32
C LEU A 222 0.53 4.78 15.89
N TYR A 223 -0.51 5.39 16.45
CA TYR A 223 -0.90 6.76 16.14
C TYR A 223 0.23 7.76 16.39
N PHE A 224 0.85 7.71 17.56
CA PHE A 224 1.98 8.57 17.87
C PHE A 224 3.22 8.22 17.03
N ARG A 225 3.42 6.94 16.71
CA ARG A 225 4.56 6.50 15.88
C ARG A 225 4.48 7.01 14.44
N ILE A 226 3.28 7.12 13.85
CA ILE A 226 3.11 7.64 12.49
C ILE A 226 2.98 9.17 12.43
N ARG A 227 2.43 9.82 13.48
CA ARG A 227 2.19 11.28 13.55
C ARG A 227 3.43 12.08 13.98
N VAL A 228 4.63 11.71 13.51
CA VAL A 228 5.85 12.49 13.83
C VAL A 228 5.82 13.85 13.12
N ILE A 229 5.45 13.87 11.84
CA ILE A 229 5.23 15.12 11.09
C ILE A 229 3.80 15.13 10.54
N PRO A 230 2.88 15.88 11.16
CA PRO A 230 1.51 16.01 10.66
C PRO A 230 1.41 17.04 9.52
N ILE A 231 0.69 16.69 8.45
CA ILE A 231 0.30 17.60 7.37
C ILE A 231 -1.22 17.54 7.23
N VAL A 232 -1.89 18.67 7.42
CA VAL A 232 -3.36 18.75 7.33
C VAL A 232 -3.77 19.53 6.09
N LEU A 233 -4.33 18.83 5.11
CA LEU A 233 -4.81 19.43 3.87
C LEU A 233 -6.18 20.10 4.07
N PRO A 234 -6.35 21.37 3.66
CA PRO A 234 -7.64 22.01 3.70
C PRO A 234 -8.60 21.38 2.67
N PRO A 235 -9.88 21.17 3.03
CA PRO A 235 -10.91 20.75 2.08
C PRO A 235 -11.15 21.84 1.03
N LEU A 236 -11.69 21.47 -0.13
CA LEU A 236 -11.86 22.42 -1.26
C LEU A 236 -12.73 23.64 -0.89
N ARG A 237 -13.70 23.46 0.01
CA ARG A 237 -14.55 24.56 0.54
C ARG A 237 -13.78 25.64 1.31
N GLU A 238 -12.61 25.32 1.86
CA GLU A 238 -11.72 26.29 2.54
C GLU A 238 -10.71 26.94 1.59
N ARG A 239 -10.65 26.48 0.34
CA ARG A 239 -9.74 26.97 -0.70
C ARG A 239 -10.47 27.24 -2.02
N THR A 240 -11.63 27.92 -1.94
CA THR A 240 -12.48 28.21 -3.12
C THR A 240 -11.77 29.01 -4.21
N GLY A 241 -10.78 29.84 -3.86
CA GLY A 241 -9.92 30.54 -4.82
C GLY A 241 -9.06 29.61 -5.71
N ASP A 242 -8.90 28.35 -5.32
CA ASP A 242 -8.18 27.35 -6.13
C ASP A 242 -9.08 26.70 -7.18
N ILE A 243 -10.41 26.83 -7.06
CA ILE A 243 -11.38 26.18 -7.96
C ILE A 243 -11.15 26.57 -9.43
N PRO A 244 -11.02 27.85 -9.81
CA PRO A 244 -10.78 28.22 -11.21
C PRO A 244 -9.48 27.62 -11.76
N LEU A 245 -8.45 27.51 -10.93
CA LEU A 245 -7.16 26.94 -11.34
C LEU A 245 -7.27 25.44 -11.56
N LEU A 246 -7.96 24.73 -10.67
CA LEU A 246 -8.21 23.30 -10.80
C LEU A 246 -9.07 23.00 -12.03
N VAL A 247 -10.10 23.81 -12.30
CA VAL A 247 -10.95 23.68 -13.50
C VAL A 247 -10.09 23.79 -14.77
N ASN A 248 -9.26 24.83 -14.87
CA ASN A 248 -8.38 25.00 -16.02
C ASN A 248 -7.39 23.83 -16.18
N HIS A 249 -6.80 23.39 -15.07
CA HIS A 249 -5.88 22.25 -15.09
C HIS A 249 -6.55 20.96 -15.60
N PHE A 250 -7.75 20.64 -15.10
CA PHE A 250 -8.48 19.45 -15.55
C PHE A 250 -8.97 19.58 -16.99
N LEU A 251 -9.40 20.76 -17.44
CA LEU A 251 -9.74 21.00 -18.84
C LEU A 251 -8.54 20.75 -19.77
N GLU A 252 -7.37 21.28 -19.42
CA GLU A 252 -6.15 21.06 -20.19
C GLU A 252 -5.74 19.58 -20.19
N LYS A 253 -5.86 18.91 -19.05
CA LYS A 253 -5.53 17.49 -18.92
C LYS A 253 -6.43 16.62 -19.79
N PHE A 254 -7.75 16.75 -19.66
CA PHE A 254 -8.72 15.92 -20.38
C PHE A 254 -8.80 16.23 -21.88
N ASN A 255 -8.36 17.41 -22.33
CA ASN A 255 -8.25 17.71 -23.75
C ASN A 255 -7.00 17.09 -24.42
N ARG A 256 -6.02 16.63 -23.64
CA ARG A 256 -4.82 15.94 -24.15
C ARG A 256 -4.96 14.41 -24.18
N GLU A 257 -5.91 13.88 -23.41
CA GLU A 257 -6.30 12.46 -23.40
C GLU A 257 -7.26 12.15 -24.56
#